data_AF-Q4LDW2-F1
#
_entry.id   AF-Q4LDW2-F1
#
_cell.length_a   1.000
_cell.length_b   1.000
_cell.length_c   1.000
_cell.angle_alpha   90.00
_cell.angle_beta   90.00
_cell.angle_gamma   90.00
#
_symmetry.space_group_name_H-M   'P 1'
#
loop_
_entity.id
_entity.type
_entity.pdbx_description
1 polymer ?
#
loop_
_entity_poly.entity_id
_entity_poly.type
_entity_poly.pdbx_seq_one_letter_code
_entity_poly.pdbx_strand_id
1 'polypeptide(L)'
;INKFYVFDLNPKKSMVKYLTDHGFSVFITSWKNPDAGMSEVRLDDYLLEGINEVVRVACDFCKVPKVHLVGYCIGGTLVSVYMAWANKRFGASDVPVAHWSLFTTLTDFSHPGDIDVFIDDACIEAIEESMAKRGYLDGSEMAASFRMLRSNSLVWNYWVNNYL
;
A
#
# COMPACT_ATOMS: atom_id res chain seq x y z
N ILE A 1 -4.63 6.56 8.62
CA ILE A 1 -4.07 5.76 7.50
C ILE A 1 -5.21 4.92 6.93
N ASN A 2 -5.41 4.96 5.60
CA ASN A 2 -6.48 4.20 4.96
C ASN A 2 -6.15 2.70 5.06
N LYS A 3 -7.12 1.91 5.55
CA LYS A 3 -7.04 0.45 5.52
C LYS A 3 -7.62 -0.08 4.21
N PHE A 4 -7.45 -1.39 3.98
CA PHE A 4 -7.92 -2.09 2.77
C PHE A 4 -9.40 -1.83 2.44
N TYR A 5 -10.27 -1.62 3.45
CA TYR A 5 -11.70 -1.34 3.27
C TYR A 5 -11.99 0.01 2.57
N VAL A 6 -11.00 0.84 2.26
CA VAL A 6 -11.21 2.02 1.40
C VAL A 6 -11.78 1.64 0.02
N PHE A 7 -11.54 0.40 -0.42
CA PHE A 7 -12.12 -0.17 -1.64
C PHE A 7 -13.50 -0.82 -1.44
N ASP A 8 -13.99 -0.91 -0.20
CA ASP A 8 -15.24 -1.59 0.15
C ASP A 8 -15.93 -0.90 1.34
N LEU A 9 -16.28 0.38 1.16
CA LEU A 9 -16.80 1.22 2.25
C LEU A 9 -18.26 0.93 2.57
N ASN A 10 -19.11 0.89 1.53
CA ASN A 10 -20.52 0.56 1.63
C ASN A 10 -21.02 0.06 0.26
N PRO A 11 -22.23 -0.52 0.17
CA PRO A 11 -22.71 -1.13 -1.08
C PRO A 11 -22.74 -0.18 -2.29
N LYS A 12 -22.90 1.13 -2.09
CA LYS A 12 -22.90 2.13 -3.18
C LYS A 12 -21.50 2.64 -3.53
N LYS A 13 -20.51 2.44 -2.65
CA LYS A 13 -19.13 2.93 -2.75
C LYS A 13 -18.13 1.78 -2.54
N SER A 14 -18.40 0.65 -3.18
CA SER A 14 -17.57 -0.55 -3.10
C SER A 14 -17.05 -0.90 -4.50
N MET A 15 -15.75 -0.71 -4.68
CA MET A 15 -15.04 -1.18 -5.88
C MET A 15 -14.99 -2.70 -5.90
N VAL A 16 -14.86 -3.35 -4.73
CA VAL A 16 -14.91 -4.81 -4.60
C VAL A 16 -16.23 -5.33 -5.16
N LYS A 17 -17.36 -4.80 -4.69
CA LYS A 17 -18.69 -5.17 -5.20
C LYS A 17 -18.81 -4.90 -6.70
N TYR A 18 -18.39 -3.73 -7.16
CA TYR A 18 -18.44 -3.39 -8.59
C TYR A 18 -17.69 -4.44 -9.42
N LEU A 19 -16.47 -4.80 -9.04
CA LEU A 19 -15.67 -5.79 -9.77
C LEU A 19 -16.29 -7.19 -9.71
N THR A 20 -16.79 -7.62 -8.55
CA THR A 20 -17.46 -8.94 -8.42
C THR A 20 -18.75 -9.01 -9.23
N ASP A 21 -19.52 -7.91 -9.30
CA ASP A 21 -20.73 -7.84 -10.12
C ASP A 21 -20.41 -7.92 -11.63
N HIS A 22 -19.16 -7.61 -12.02
CA HIS A 22 -18.66 -7.74 -13.40
C HIS A 22 -17.89 -9.06 -13.64
N GLY A 23 -17.98 -10.02 -12.72
CA GLY A 23 -17.43 -11.36 -12.90
C GLY A 23 -15.96 -11.54 -12.53
N PHE A 24 -15.34 -10.57 -11.85
CA PHE A 24 -13.99 -10.74 -11.32
C PHE A 24 -14.01 -11.44 -9.95
N SER A 25 -13.11 -12.41 -9.77
CA SER A 25 -12.73 -12.89 -8.44
C SER A 25 -11.78 -11.88 -7.79
N VAL A 26 -12.21 -11.24 -6.71
CA VAL A 26 -11.44 -10.17 -6.06
C VAL A 26 -10.80 -10.70 -4.78
N PHE A 27 -9.48 -10.56 -4.68
CA PHE A 27 -8.70 -10.81 -3.47
C PHE A 27 -8.16 -9.48 -2.97
N ILE A 28 -8.16 -9.27 -1.65
CA ILE A 28 -7.67 -8.04 -1.04
C ILE A 28 -6.78 -8.34 0.16
N THR A 29 -5.62 -7.70 0.21
CA THR A 29 -4.66 -7.88 1.31
C THR A 29 -5.08 -7.04 2.52
N SER A 30 -5.46 -7.70 3.61
CA SER A 30 -5.65 -7.07 4.91
C SER A 30 -4.35 -7.15 5.72
N TRP A 31 -3.53 -6.10 5.66
CA TRP A 31 -2.27 -6.03 6.39
C TRP A 31 -2.47 -6.08 7.91
N LYS A 32 -1.63 -6.87 8.58
CA LYS A 32 -1.58 -6.92 10.05
C LYS A 32 -1.07 -5.59 10.58
N ASN A 33 -1.68 -5.10 11.66
CA ASN A 33 -1.11 -3.98 12.41
C ASN A 33 0.16 -4.46 13.13
N PRO A 34 1.31 -3.79 12.96
CA PRO A 34 2.56 -4.24 13.56
C PRO A 34 2.50 -4.21 15.10
N ASP A 35 3.20 -5.14 15.71
CA ASP A 35 3.44 -5.25 17.14
C ASP A 35 4.93 -5.53 17.39
N ALA A 36 5.36 -5.59 18.65
CA ALA A 36 6.77 -5.82 18.99
C ALA A 36 7.34 -7.14 18.43
N GLY A 37 6.50 -8.14 18.18
CA GLY A 37 6.89 -9.41 17.57
C GLY A 37 7.19 -9.31 16.07
N MET A 38 6.93 -8.16 15.44
CA MET A 38 7.21 -7.89 14.02
C MET A 38 8.41 -6.97 13.82
N SER A 39 9.26 -6.82 14.85
CA SER A 39 10.40 -5.90 14.84
C SER A 39 11.48 -6.23 13.80
N GLU A 40 11.60 -7.50 13.46
CA GLU A 40 12.53 -7.97 12.43
C GLU A 40 11.90 -8.00 11.03
N VAL A 41 10.64 -7.58 10.86
CA VAL A 41 9.98 -7.55 9.55
C VAL A 41 10.54 -6.41 8.71
N ARG A 42 11.08 -6.75 7.55
CA ARG A 42 11.73 -5.85 6.61
C ARG A 42 10.88 -5.65 5.36
N LEU A 43 11.32 -4.73 4.49
CA LEU A 43 10.63 -4.42 3.24
C LEU A 43 10.52 -5.63 2.29
N ASP A 44 11.54 -6.47 2.25
CA ASP A 44 11.57 -7.71 1.49
C ASP A 44 10.59 -8.76 2.01
N ASP A 45 10.32 -8.81 3.32
CA ASP A 45 9.28 -9.68 3.87
C ASP A 45 7.88 -9.25 3.40
N TYR A 46 7.59 -7.93 3.39
CA TYR A 46 6.35 -7.41 2.79
C TYR A 46 6.22 -7.74 1.30
N LEU A 47 7.35 -7.86 0.60
CA LEU A 47 7.40 -8.20 -0.81
C LEU A 47 7.13 -9.69 -1.05
N LEU A 48 7.86 -10.55 -0.33
CA LEU A 48 7.92 -11.99 -0.56
C LEU A 48 6.82 -12.73 0.19
N GLU A 49 6.59 -12.39 1.46
CA GLU A 49 5.54 -13.02 2.29
C GLU A 49 4.20 -12.28 2.18
N GLY A 50 4.22 -11.03 1.70
CA GLY A 50 3.01 -10.25 1.44
C GLY A 50 2.53 -10.37 -0.01
N ILE A 51 3.14 -9.60 -0.91
CA ILE A 51 2.64 -9.46 -2.30
C ILE A 51 2.80 -10.76 -3.09
N ASN A 52 3.99 -11.37 -3.06
CA ASN A 52 4.25 -12.59 -3.82
C ASN A 52 3.34 -13.74 -3.37
N GLU A 53 3.13 -13.91 -2.06
CA GLU A 53 2.21 -14.92 -1.54
C GLU A 53 0.75 -14.65 -1.93
N VAL A 54 0.28 -13.40 -1.90
CA VAL A 54 -1.09 -13.08 -2.35
C VAL A 54 -1.28 -13.41 -3.82
N VAL A 55 -0.29 -13.09 -4.67
CA VAL A 55 -0.32 -13.45 -6.10
C VAL A 55 -0.35 -14.97 -6.27
N ARG A 56 0.53 -15.70 -5.58
CA ARG A 56 0.59 -17.17 -5.61
C ARG A 56 -0.74 -17.79 -5.18
N VAL A 57 -1.27 -17.38 -4.03
CA VAL A 57 -2.53 -17.89 -3.48
C VAL A 57 -3.70 -17.59 -4.40
N ALA A 58 -3.78 -16.40 -5.00
CA ALA A 58 -4.84 -16.06 -5.94
C ALA A 58 -4.77 -16.91 -7.22
N CYS A 59 -3.57 -17.10 -7.79
CA CYS A 59 -3.35 -18.03 -8.91
C CYS A 59 -3.78 -19.47 -8.55
N ASP A 60 -3.32 -19.96 -7.40
CA ASP A 60 -3.58 -21.33 -6.92
C ASP A 60 -5.07 -21.56 -6.62
N PHE A 61 -5.75 -20.57 -6.03
CA PHE A 61 -7.17 -20.66 -5.69
C PHE A 61 -8.04 -20.62 -6.94
N CYS A 62 -7.76 -19.69 -7.86
CA CYS A 62 -8.53 -19.53 -9.09
C CYS A 62 -8.11 -20.49 -10.21
N LYS A 63 -7.04 -21.26 -10.04
CA LYS A 63 -6.47 -22.17 -11.06
C LYS A 63 -6.12 -21.44 -12.35
N VAL A 64 -5.56 -20.23 -12.22
CA VAL A 64 -5.10 -19.40 -13.33
C VAL A 64 -3.59 -19.17 -13.23
N PRO A 65 -2.87 -19.09 -14.36
CA PRO A 65 -1.42 -18.88 -14.32
C PRO A 65 -1.02 -17.46 -13.95
N LYS A 66 -1.93 -16.48 -14.12
CA LYS A 66 -1.66 -15.06 -13.90
C LYS A 66 -2.87 -14.33 -13.32
N VAL A 67 -2.61 -13.27 -12.57
CA VAL A 67 -3.64 -12.36 -12.02
C VAL A 67 -3.49 -10.93 -12.54
N HIS A 68 -4.50 -10.10 -12.29
CA HIS A 68 -4.41 -8.65 -12.41
C HIS A 68 -4.11 -8.07 -11.03
N LEU A 69 -3.00 -7.34 -10.88
CA LEU A 69 -2.53 -6.85 -9.59
C LEU A 69 -2.77 -5.34 -9.44
N VAL A 70 -3.41 -4.92 -8.35
CA VAL A 70 -3.66 -3.50 -8.08
C VAL A 70 -2.88 -3.05 -6.85
N GLY A 71 -2.20 -1.91 -6.96
CA GLY A 71 -1.52 -1.24 -5.86
C GLY A 71 -2.14 0.13 -5.57
N TYR A 72 -2.22 0.50 -4.29
CA TYR A 72 -2.79 1.79 -3.85
C TYR A 72 -1.90 2.46 -2.82
N CYS A 73 -1.65 3.77 -2.99
CA CYS A 73 -0.79 4.54 -2.10
C CYS A 73 0.58 3.84 -1.94
N ILE A 74 1.07 3.66 -0.71
CA ILE A 74 2.31 2.92 -0.41
C ILE A 74 2.28 1.46 -0.89
N GLY A 75 1.09 0.83 -0.92
CA GLY A 75 0.92 -0.51 -1.48
C GLY A 75 1.25 -0.56 -2.97
N GLY A 76 1.04 0.55 -3.70
CA GLY A 76 1.48 0.65 -5.09
C GLY A 76 2.99 0.82 -5.25
N THR A 77 3.65 1.49 -4.29
CA THR A 77 5.12 1.54 -4.25
C THR A 77 5.67 0.13 -4.06
N LEU A 78 5.11 -0.65 -3.13
CA LEU A 78 5.47 -2.05 -2.94
C LEU A 78 5.18 -2.91 -4.18
N VAL A 79 4.03 -2.74 -4.85
CA VAL A 79 3.74 -3.44 -6.11
C VAL A 79 4.74 -3.08 -7.20
N SER A 80 5.19 -1.83 -7.28
CA SER A 80 6.20 -1.39 -8.25
C SER A 80 7.54 -2.08 -8.02
N VAL A 81 7.97 -2.16 -6.75
CA VAL A 81 9.17 -2.92 -6.35
C VAL A 81 8.99 -4.41 -6.65
N TYR A 82 7.80 -4.96 -6.39
CA TYR A 82 7.49 -6.38 -6.65
C TYR A 82 7.59 -6.70 -8.14
N MET A 83 7.04 -5.86 -9.01
CA MET A 83 7.12 -6.06 -10.45
C MET A 83 8.57 -6.00 -10.94
N ALA A 84 9.40 -5.10 -10.40
CA ALA A 84 10.83 -5.05 -10.73
C ALA A 84 11.56 -6.33 -10.28
N TRP A 85 11.33 -6.78 -9.05
CA TRP A 85 11.89 -8.03 -8.52
C TRP A 85 11.41 -9.25 -9.32
N ALA A 86 10.11 -9.36 -9.58
CA ALA A 86 9.49 -10.48 -10.29
C ALA A 86 10.01 -10.59 -11.74
N ASN A 87 10.14 -9.48 -12.47
CA ASN A 87 10.70 -9.49 -13.82
C ASN A 87 12.19 -9.85 -13.87
N LYS A 88 12.93 -9.64 -12.78
CA LYS A 88 14.33 -10.10 -12.65
C LYS A 88 14.39 -11.58 -12.24
N ARG A 89 13.45 -12.03 -11.42
CA ARG A 89 13.41 -13.39 -10.86
C ARG A 89 12.86 -14.41 -11.84
N PHE A 90 11.80 -14.06 -12.57
CA PHE A 90 11.10 -14.91 -13.52
C PHE A 90 11.45 -14.50 -14.96
N GLY A 91 11.31 -15.42 -15.91
CA GLY A 91 11.31 -15.04 -17.33
C GLY A 91 10.12 -14.13 -17.64
N ALA A 92 10.22 -13.27 -18.66
CA ALA A 92 9.16 -12.32 -19.01
C ALA A 92 7.80 -13.00 -19.26
N SER A 93 7.79 -14.23 -19.78
CA SER A 93 6.58 -15.03 -19.97
C SER A 93 6.00 -15.60 -18.67
N ASP A 94 6.82 -15.76 -17.64
CA ASP A 94 6.53 -16.56 -16.46
C ASP A 94 6.15 -15.72 -15.23
N VAL A 95 6.23 -14.39 -15.34
CA VAL A 95 5.73 -13.48 -14.30
C VAL A 95 4.23 -13.77 -14.08
N PRO A 96 3.79 -14.09 -12.85
CA PRO A 96 2.40 -14.49 -12.54
C PRO A 96 1.42 -13.30 -12.50
N VAL A 97 1.77 -12.17 -13.11
CA VAL A 97 0.95 -10.96 -13.20
C VAL A 97 0.79 -10.59 -14.66
N ALA A 98 -0.45 -10.62 -15.15
CA ALA A 98 -0.76 -10.29 -16.55
C ALA A 98 -0.81 -8.77 -16.77
N HIS A 99 -1.45 -8.06 -15.83
CA HIS A 99 -1.55 -6.61 -15.85
C HIS A 99 -1.46 -6.09 -14.43
N TRP A 100 -0.98 -4.86 -14.28
CA TRP A 100 -0.95 -4.19 -12.99
C TRP A 100 -1.38 -2.74 -13.12
N SER A 101 -1.98 -2.21 -12.05
CA SER A 101 -2.48 -0.83 -12.02
C SER A 101 -2.16 -0.17 -10.69
N LEU A 102 -1.81 1.11 -10.74
CA LEU A 102 -1.45 1.90 -9.57
C LEU A 102 -2.46 3.02 -9.35
N PHE A 103 -3.00 3.11 -8.15
CA PHE A 103 -3.97 4.14 -7.77
C PHE A 103 -3.34 5.10 -6.76
N THR A 104 -3.20 6.36 -7.15
CA THR A 104 -2.66 7.44 -6.28
C THR A 104 -1.37 7.02 -5.57
N THR A 105 -0.40 6.55 -6.35
CA THR A 105 0.86 5.97 -5.86
C THR A 105 2.03 6.78 -6.36
N LEU A 106 2.97 7.07 -5.46
CA LEU A 106 4.28 7.60 -5.82
C LEU A 106 5.24 6.46 -6.16
N THR A 107 5.89 6.57 -7.31
CA THR A 107 7.00 5.71 -7.76
C THR A 107 8.30 6.49 -7.90
N ASP A 108 8.20 7.80 -8.16
CA ASP A 108 9.27 8.77 -8.06
C ASP A 108 9.04 9.63 -6.82
N PHE A 109 10.01 9.63 -5.90
CA PHE A 109 9.98 10.37 -4.64
C PHE A 109 10.85 11.63 -4.68
N SER A 110 11.38 12.02 -5.85
CA SER A 110 12.21 13.23 -5.97
C SER A 110 11.46 14.50 -5.57
N HIS A 111 10.13 14.53 -5.74
CA HIS A 111 9.27 15.65 -5.40
C HIS A 111 8.00 15.11 -4.72
N PRO A 112 8.07 14.69 -3.45
CA PRO A 112 7.00 13.92 -2.81
C PRO A 112 5.82 14.80 -2.33
N GLY A 113 5.87 16.11 -2.59
CA GLY A 113 4.88 17.11 -2.21
C GLY A 113 5.13 17.67 -0.81
N ASP A 114 4.07 18.05 -0.10
CA ASP A 114 4.14 18.69 1.23
C ASP A 114 4.81 17.82 2.31
N ILE A 115 5.10 16.54 2.04
CA ILE A 115 5.89 15.68 2.94
C ILE A 115 7.37 15.99 2.92
N ASP A 116 7.87 16.65 1.87
CA ASP A 116 9.29 16.98 1.70
C ASP A 116 9.84 17.77 2.90
N VAL A 117 9.06 18.70 3.44
CA VAL A 117 9.45 19.53 4.60
C VAL A 117 9.57 18.76 5.92
N PHE A 118 9.13 17.51 5.96
CA PHE A 118 9.20 16.62 7.12
C PHE A 118 10.21 15.48 6.94
N ILE A 119 10.95 15.47 5.83
CA ILE A 119 11.99 14.48 5.54
C ILE A 119 13.34 15.19 5.70
N ASP A 120 13.86 15.20 6.92
CA ASP A 120 15.23 15.62 7.24
C ASP A 120 15.96 14.55 8.06
N ASP A 121 17.29 14.67 8.15
CA ASP A 121 18.14 13.68 8.83
C ASP A 121 17.75 13.52 10.31
N ALA A 122 17.34 14.60 10.97
CA ALA A 122 16.94 14.56 12.38
C ALA A 122 15.64 13.76 12.60
N CYS A 123 14.67 13.88 11.69
CA CYS A 123 13.44 13.09 11.71
C CYS A 123 13.74 11.60 11.45
N ILE A 124 14.66 11.29 10.54
CA ILE A 124 15.09 9.92 10.25
C ILE A 124 15.76 9.30 11.48
N GLU A 125 16.73 9.98 12.09
CA GLU A 125 17.42 9.52 13.30
C GLU A 125 16.43 9.27 14.46
N ALA A 126 15.44 10.15 14.63
CA ALA A 126 14.41 9.98 15.65
C ALA A 126 13.54 8.74 15.40
N ILE A 127 13.20 8.45 14.13
CA ILE A 127 12.46 7.24 13.77
C ILE A 127 13.33 6.00 14.00
N GLU A 128 14.60 6.02 13.63
CA GLU A 128 15.54 4.92 13.84
C GLU A 128 15.73 4.61 15.33
N GLU A 129 15.88 5.64 16.18
CA GLU A 129 16.03 5.46 17.62
C GLU A 129 14.74 4.88 18.24
N SER A 130 13.57 5.35 17.79
CA SER A 130 12.28 4.80 18.21
C SER A 130 12.14 3.33 17.81
N MET A 131 12.48 3.00 16.57
CA MET A 131 12.46 1.62 16.06
C MET A 131 13.45 0.72 16.81
N ALA A 132 14.64 1.20 17.16
CA ALA A 132 15.62 0.44 17.94
C ALA A 132 15.14 0.12 19.37
N LYS A 133 14.35 1.01 19.98
CA LYS A 133 13.81 0.81 21.34
C LYS A 133 12.54 -0.03 21.37
N ARG A 134 11.61 0.23 20.44
CA ARG A 134 10.25 -0.32 20.45
C ARG A 134 10.04 -1.46 19.45
N GLY A 135 10.80 -1.46 18.35
CA GLY A 135 10.70 -2.43 17.27
C GLY A 135 9.53 -2.19 16.30
N TYR A 136 8.64 -1.23 16.55
CA TYR A 136 7.53 -0.90 15.66
C TYR A 136 7.04 0.53 15.89
N LEU A 137 6.40 1.12 14.87
CA LEU A 137 5.73 2.40 14.98
C LEU A 137 4.25 2.20 15.27
N ASP A 138 3.72 2.93 16.26
CA ASP A 138 2.30 2.85 16.59
C ASP A 138 1.44 3.51 15.51
N GLY A 139 0.25 2.95 15.29
CA GLY A 139 -0.71 3.54 14.36
C GLY A 139 -1.12 4.97 14.72
N SER A 140 -1.11 5.34 16.01
CA SER A 140 -1.41 6.70 16.47
C SER A 140 -0.30 7.70 16.13
N GLU A 141 0.97 7.31 16.27
CA GLU A 141 2.15 8.10 15.91
C GLU A 141 2.19 8.32 14.40
N MET A 142 2.08 7.26 13.60
CA MET A 142 2.00 7.42 12.15
C MET A 142 0.78 8.27 11.73
N ALA A 143 -0.39 8.07 12.37
CA ALA A 143 -1.57 8.86 12.05
C ALA A 143 -1.44 10.33 12.46
N ALA A 144 -0.60 10.68 13.45
CA ALA A 144 -0.30 12.06 13.80
C ALA A 144 0.55 12.71 12.69
N SER A 145 1.62 12.04 12.24
CA SER A 145 2.46 12.52 11.13
C SER A 145 1.64 12.71 9.84
N PHE A 146 0.83 11.72 9.46
CA PHE A 146 -0.08 11.86 8.30
C PHE A 146 -1.13 12.96 8.45
N ARG A 147 -1.57 13.29 9.68
CA ARG A 147 -2.52 14.39 9.93
C ARG A 147 -1.85 15.75 9.81
N MET A 148 -0.60 15.89 10.25
CA MET A 148 0.18 17.11 10.02
C MET A 148 0.36 17.38 8.52
N LEU A 149 0.65 16.32 7.75
CA LEU A 149 0.75 16.34 6.28
C LEU A 149 -0.56 16.66 5.54
N ARG A 150 -1.73 16.39 6.15
CA ARG A 150 -3.05 16.58 5.53
C ARG A 150 -3.88 17.70 6.14
N SER A 151 -3.29 18.52 7.00
CA SER A 151 -4.00 19.63 7.66
C SER A 151 -4.69 20.56 6.67
N ASN A 152 -4.09 20.79 5.49
CA ASN A 152 -4.71 21.56 4.41
C ASN A 152 -5.68 20.75 3.53
N SER A 153 -5.34 19.53 3.12
CA SER A 153 -6.09 18.83 2.05
C SER A 153 -7.43 18.20 2.49
N LEU A 154 -7.61 17.88 3.78
CA LEU A 154 -8.89 17.38 4.31
C LEU A 154 -9.91 18.49 4.60
N VAL A 155 -9.45 19.67 5.03
CA VAL A 155 -10.31 20.83 5.28
C VAL A 155 -10.65 21.54 3.97
N TRP A 156 -9.67 21.72 3.08
CA TRP A 156 -9.84 22.50 1.85
C TRP A 156 -10.71 21.80 0.80
N ASN A 157 -10.56 20.48 0.59
CA ASN A 157 -11.45 19.77 -0.35
C ASN A 157 -12.91 19.72 0.14
N TYR A 158 -13.13 19.65 1.45
CA TYR A 158 -14.48 19.67 2.02
C TYR A 158 -15.12 21.05 1.91
N TRP A 159 -14.32 22.12 2.03
CA TRP A 159 -14.77 23.49 1.83
C TRP A 159 -15.04 23.80 0.35
N VAL A 160 -14.12 23.46 -0.56
CA VAL A 160 -14.26 23.74 -1.99
C VAL A 160 -15.45 22.99 -2.61
N ASN A 161 -15.73 21.74 -2.22
CA ASN A 161 -16.86 20.97 -2.80
C ASN A 161 -18.22 21.23 -2.13
N ASN A 162 -18.29 21.93 -0.99
CA ASN A 162 -19.57 22.26 -0.33
C ASN A 162 -19.91 23.75 -0.35
N TYR A 163 -18.97 24.64 -0.66
CA TYR A 163 -19.19 26.10 -0.68
C TYR A 163 -19.00 26.78 -2.05
N LEU A 164 -18.43 26.10 -3.05
CA LEU A 164 -18.43 26.51 -4.47
C LEU A 164 -19.28 25.53 -5.29
#